data_AF-A0A7V3J9R3-F1
#
_entry.id   AF-A0A7V3J9R3-F1
#
_cell.length_a   1.000
_cell.length_b   1.000
_cell.length_c   1.000
_cell.angle_alpha   90.00
_cell.angle_beta   90.00
_cell.angle_gamma   90.00
#
_symmetry.space_group_name_H-M   'P 1'
#
loop_
_entity.id
_entity.type
_entity.pdbx_description
1 polymer ?
#
loop_
_entity_poly.entity_id
_entity_poly.type
_entity_poly.pdbx_seq_one_letter_code
_entity_poly.pdbx_strand_id
1 'polypeptide(L)'
;IQPNYYNDEDIELIVPHFLELAYTAWDIKPFAEDVWRDADEELRTTIRKQWEENQAITGGHEWNPPEWAEIAEDGIPLPPFKWDENRRAVLRAELDAYYAKLYGLTRKQLRYILDPADLTEKELEDILDPWEEVKDPLDPEGYAKRVEKSTFPGETLSVLKEKEIRQYGEYRTRRLVLEAWGRLIQG
;
A
#
# COMPACT_ATOMS: atom_id res chain seq x y z
N ILE A 1 4.58 17.40 7.38
CA ILE A 1 4.13 18.23 6.24
C ILE A 1 2.99 17.45 5.61
N GLN A 2 1.78 18.00 5.52
CA GLN A 2 0.71 17.37 4.72
C GLN A 2 1.03 17.65 3.24
N PRO A 3 0.76 16.71 2.31
CA PRO A 3 0.70 17.08 0.90
C PRO A 3 -0.37 18.17 0.76
N ASN A 4 0.04 19.40 0.47
CA ASN A 4 -0.90 20.53 0.38
C ASN A 4 -1.81 20.42 -0.87
N TYR A 5 -1.47 19.52 -1.79
CA TYR A 5 -2.24 19.19 -2.99
C TYR A 5 -1.78 17.83 -3.53
N TYR A 6 -2.70 17.04 -4.07
CA TYR A 6 -2.40 15.86 -4.90
C TYR A 6 -2.40 16.30 -6.35
N ASN A 7 -1.33 16.04 -7.09
CA ASN A 7 -1.33 16.27 -8.53
C ASN A 7 -2.02 15.11 -9.27
N ASP A 8 -2.15 15.23 -10.59
CA ASP A 8 -2.85 14.24 -11.41
C ASP A 8 -2.16 12.86 -11.35
N GLU A 9 -0.82 12.81 -11.33
CA GLU A 9 -0.05 11.57 -11.17
C GLU A 9 -0.34 10.89 -9.80
N ASP A 10 -0.48 11.69 -8.74
CA ASP A 10 -0.84 11.18 -7.42
C ASP A 10 -2.24 10.57 -7.42
N ILE A 11 -3.20 11.23 -8.08
CA ILE A 11 -4.58 10.77 -8.19
C ILE A 11 -4.66 9.48 -9.02
N GLU A 12 -3.98 9.44 -10.16
CA GLU A 12 -3.92 8.27 -11.05
C GLU A 12 -3.30 7.04 -10.40
N LEU A 13 -2.39 7.23 -9.44
CA LEU A 13 -1.85 6.13 -8.64
C LEU A 13 -2.80 5.77 -7.49
N ILE A 14 -3.19 6.73 -6.66
CA ILE A 14 -3.89 6.46 -5.40
C ILE A 14 -5.31 5.94 -5.64
N VAL A 15 -6.07 6.56 -6.53
CA VAL A 15 -7.51 6.28 -6.68
C VAL A 15 -7.78 4.85 -7.16
N PRO A 16 -7.13 4.31 -8.21
CA PRO A 16 -7.35 2.92 -8.61
C PRO A 16 -6.97 1.91 -7.51
N HIS A 17 -5.84 2.12 -6.82
CA HIS A 17 -5.42 1.26 -5.70
C HIS A 17 -6.44 1.28 -4.56
N PHE A 18 -6.91 2.47 -4.19
CA PHE A 18 -7.92 2.64 -3.15
C PHE A 18 -9.25 2.01 -3.56
N LEU A 19 -9.70 2.22 -4.80
CA LEU A 19 -10.93 1.60 -5.30
C LEU A 19 -10.85 0.08 -5.26
N GLU A 20 -9.74 -0.53 -5.63
CA GLU A 20 -9.58 -1.99 -5.48
C GLU A 20 -9.63 -2.42 -3.99
N LEU A 21 -9.09 -1.60 -3.09
CA LEU A 21 -9.13 -1.88 -1.66
C LEU A 21 -10.54 -1.72 -1.06
N ALA A 22 -11.37 -0.82 -1.58
CA ALA A 22 -12.67 -0.45 -1.01
C ALA A 22 -13.88 -1.06 -1.74
N TYR A 23 -13.94 -0.95 -3.08
CA TYR A 23 -15.07 -1.37 -3.91
C TYR A 23 -15.07 -2.89 -4.13
N THR A 24 -15.39 -3.64 -3.07
CA THR A 24 -15.38 -5.12 -3.07
C THR A 24 -16.77 -5.76 -2.96
N ALA A 25 -17.82 -4.94 -2.88
CA ALA A 25 -19.22 -5.37 -2.83
C ALA A 25 -20.14 -4.34 -3.52
N TRP A 26 -21.32 -4.79 -3.94
CA TRP A 26 -22.32 -3.94 -4.59
C TRP A 26 -22.83 -2.81 -3.67
N ASP A 27 -22.78 -2.98 -2.35
CA ASP A 27 -23.16 -1.93 -1.38
C ASP A 27 -22.24 -0.70 -1.45
N ILE A 28 -21.02 -0.87 -1.96
CA ILE A 28 -20.03 0.20 -2.13
C ILE A 28 -20.13 0.84 -3.53
N LYS A 29 -21.00 0.31 -4.42
CA LYS A 29 -21.14 0.81 -5.79
C LYS A 29 -21.48 2.30 -5.87
N PRO A 30 -22.39 2.87 -5.05
CA PRO A 30 -22.69 4.31 -5.13
C PRO A 30 -21.43 5.18 -4.94
N PHE A 31 -20.56 4.81 -4.01
CA PHE A 31 -19.28 5.50 -3.82
C PHE A 31 -18.35 5.35 -5.05
N ALA A 32 -18.26 4.14 -5.62
CA ALA A 32 -17.45 3.91 -6.81
C ALA A 32 -18.01 4.65 -8.05
N GLU A 33 -19.32 4.84 -8.14
CA GLU A 33 -19.96 5.65 -9.17
C GLU A 33 -19.61 7.14 -9.02
N ASP A 34 -19.64 7.67 -7.80
CA ASP A 34 -19.25 9.07 -7.56
C ASP A 34 -17.79 9.32 -7.99
N VAL A 35 -16.87 8.43 -7.59
CA VAL A 35 -15.47 8.49 -8.05
C VAL A 35 -15.35 8.41 -9.58
N TRP A 36 -16.18 7.58 -10.23
CA TRP A 36 -16.16 7.43 -11.68
C TRP A 36 -16.70 8.65 -12.43
N ARG A 37 -17.72 9.32 -11.89
CA ARG A 37 -18.29 10.54 -12.46
C ARG A 37 -17.30 11.70 -12.37
N ASP A 38 -16.58 11.80 -11.26
CA ASP A 38 -15.56 12.83 -11.03
C ASP A 38 -14.25 12.57 -11.80
N ALA A 39 -14.01 11.32 -12.22
CA ALA A 39 -12.84 10.93 -13.00
C ALA A 39 -12.90 11.41 -14.45
N ASP A 40 -11.77 11.90 -14.95
CA ASP A 40 -11.57 12.14 -16.37
C ASP A 40 -11.27 10.83 -17.14
N GLU A 41 -11.05 10.93 -18.45
CA GLU A 41 -10.83 9.75 -19.30
C GLU A 41 -9.52 9.01 -18.97
N GLU A 42 -8.50 9.72 -18.49
CA GLU A 42 -7.21 9.11 -18.12
C GLU A 42 -7.36 8.30 -16.83
N LEU A 43 -7.97 8.88 -15.80
CA LEU A 43 -8.25 8.19 -14.54
C LEU A 43 -9.25 7.02 -14.74
N ARG A 44 -10.26 7.17 -15.60
CA ARG A 44 -11.14 6.05 -15.96
C ARG A 44 -10.40 4.91 -16.64
N THR A 45 -9.38 5.23 -17.42
CA THR A 45 -8.53 4.24 -18.09
C THR A 45 -7.66 3.49 -17.07
N THR A 46 -7.07 4.20 -16.09
CA THR A 46 -6.27 3.55 -15.04
C THR A 46 -7.14 2.70 -14.11
N ILE A 47 -8.36 3.14 -13.76
CA ILE A 47 -9.33 2.35 -12.99
C ILE A 47 -9.69 1.05 -13.74
N ARG A 48 -9.98 1.13 -15.05
CA ARG A 48 -10.25 -0.08 -15.87
C ARG A 48 -9.07 -1.03 -15.86
N LYS A 49 -7.86 -0.53 -16.11
CA LYS A 49 -6.64 -1.34 -16.09
C LYS A 49 -6.45 -2.03 -14.74
N GLN A 50 -6.62 -1.31 -13.62
CA GLN A 50 -6.53 -1.89 -12.28
C GLN A 50 -7.52 -3.04 -12.08
N TRP A 51 -8.76 -2.87 -12.56
CA TRP A 51 -9.79 -3.91 -12.49
C TRP A 51 -9.45 -5.12 -13.36
N GLU A 52 -8.93 -4.92 -14.58
CA GLU A 52 -8.48 -6.00 -15.46
C GLU A 52 -7.33 -6.80 -14.84
N GLU A 53 -6.38 -6.14 -14.18
CA GLU A 53 -5.29 -6.81 -13.46
C GLU A 53 -5.81 -7.62 -12.26
N ASN A 54 -6.77 -7.09 -11.50
CA ASN A 54 -7.46 -7.85 -10.46
C ASN A 54 -8.19 -9.06 -11.05
N GLN A 55 -8.93 -8.88 -12.14
CA GLN A 55 -9.64 -9.96 -12.83
C GLN A 55 -8.69 -11.05 -13.31
N ALA A 56 -7.55 -10.68 -13.90
CA ALA A 56 -6.55 -11.63 -14.40
C ALA A 56 -6.00 -12.56 -13.30
N ILE A 57 -5.90 -12.06 -12.06
CA ILE A 57 -5.41 -12.83 -10.90
C ILE A 57 -6.52 -13.64 -10.23
N THR A 58 -7.72 -13.07 -10.12
CA THR A 58 -8.79 -13.61 -9.25
C THR A 58 -9.90 -14.33 -10.02
N GLY A 59 -9.93 -14.18 -11.35
CA GLY A 59 -11.06 -14.50 -12.22
C GLY A 59 -12.17 -13.44 -12.21
N GLY A 60 -12.10 -12.44 -11.33
CA GLY A 60 -13.06 -11.35 -11.21
C GLY A 60 -14.50 -11.78 -10.88
N HIS A 61 -15.42 -10.84 -11.08
CA HIS A 61 -16.86 -11.04 -11.00
C HIS A 61 -17.50 -10.75 -12.36
N GLU A 62 -18.57 -11.47 -12.67
CA GLU A 62 -19.46 -11.10 -13.77
C GLU A 62 -20.34 -9.92 -13.33
N TRP A 63 -20.88 -9.18 -14.32
CA TRP A 63 -21.87 -8.15 -14.06
C TRP A 63 -23.20 -8.79 -13.65
N ASN A 64 -23.39 -8.98 -12.35
CA ASN A 64 -24.60 -9.55 -11.77
C ASN A 64 -25.04 -8.74 -10.54
N PRO A 65 -25.57 -7.52 -10.73
CA PRO A 65 -26.06 -6.70 -9.64
C PRO A 65 -27.29 -7.33 -8.98
N PRO A 66 -27.39 -7.32 -7.64
CA PRO A 66 -28.60 -7.75 -6.95
C PRO A 66 -29.76 -6.77 -7.22
N GLU A 67 -31.00 -7.23 -7.04
CA GLU A 67 -32.21 -6.44 -7.36
C GLU A 67 -32.29 -5.09 -6.62
N TRP A 68 -31.66 -4.99 -5.45
CA TRP A 68 -31.62 -3.77 -4.66
C TRP A 68 -30.54 -2.78 -5.11
N ALA A 69 -29.58 -3.20 -5.93
CA ALA A 69 -28.50 -2.33 -6.36
C ALA A 69 -29.01 -1.34 -7.40
N GLU A 70 -28.95 -0.05 -7.07
CA GLU A 70 -29.18 1.02 -8.03
C GLU A 70 -27.99 1.10 -9.00
N ILE A 71 -28.28 1.03 -10.30
CA ILE A 71 -27.27 1.08 -11.36
C ILE A 71 -27.49 2.38 -12.13
N ALA A 72 -26.57 3.32 -12.01
CA ALA A 72 -26.62 4.54 -12.80
C ALA A 72 -26.12 4.31 -14.22
N GLU A 73 -26.77 4.92 -15.22
CA GLU A 73 -26.38 4.83 -16.64
C GLU A 73 -25.00 5.45 -16.90
N ASP A 74 -24.65 6.50 -16.16
CA ASP A 74 -23.35 7.19 -16.18
C ASP A 74 -22.36 6.66 -15.14
N GLY A 75 -22.73 5.61 -14.41
CA GLY A 75 -21.95 5.03 -13.33
C GLY A 75 -20.79 4.17 -13.81
N ILE A 76 -19.96 3.71 -12.86
CA ILE A 76 -18.84 2.82 -13.16
C ILE A 76 -19.34 1.53 -13.85
N PRO A 77 -18.85 1.21 -15.06
CA PRO A 77 -19.32 0.06 -15.84
C PRO A 77 -18.58 -1.23 -15.46
N LEU A 78 -18.15 -1.35 -14.20
CA LEU A 78 -17.37 -2.46 -13.67
C LEU A 78 -18.05 -3.05 -12.43
N PRO A 79 -18.13 -4.39 -12.30
CA PRO A 79 -18.58 -5.00 -11.06
C PRO A 79 -17.52 -4.78 -9.97
N PRO A 80 -17.86 -5.00 -8.69
CA PRO A 80 -16.89 -4.88 -7.60
C PRO A 80 -15.62 -5.71 -7.84
N PHE A 81 -14.49 -5.23 -7.32
CA PHE A 81 -13.23 -5.96 -7.34
C PHE A 81 -13.35 -7.23 -6.51
N LYS A 82 -12.77 -8.33 -6.99
CA LYS A 82 -12.77 -9.57 -6.25
C LYS A 82 -11.67 -9.57 -5.19
N TRP A 83 -12.04 -9.98 -3.98
CA TRP A 83 -11.12 -10.02 -2.85
C TRP A 83 -9.98 -11.04 -3.07
N ASP A 84 -8.73 -10.57 -2.98
CA ASP A 84 -7.56 -11.42 -2.85
C ASP A 84 -6.61 -10.87 -1.77
N GLU A 85 -6.33 -11.68 -0.74
CA GLU A 85 -5.56 -11.22 0.43
C GLU A 85 -4.12 -10.84 0.05
N ASN A 86 -3.49 -11.58 -0.87
CA ASN A 86 -2.09 -11.38 -1.23
C ASN A 86 -1.92 -10.10 -2.06
N ARG A 87 -2.79 -9.87 -3.05
CA ARG A 87 -2.82 -8.67 -3.87
C ARG A 87 -3.11 -7.44 -3.01
N ARG A 88 -4.08 -7.53 -2.09
CA ARG A 88 -4.39 -6.43 -1.16
C ARG A 88 -3.22 -6.06 -0.26
N ALA A 89 -2.43 -7.04 0.21
CA ALA A 89 -1.23 -6.75 0.97
C ALA A 89 -0.18 -5.97 0.16
N VAL A 90 -0.03 -6.28 -1.13
CA VAL A 90 0.86 -5.55 -2.05
C VAL A 90 0.36 -4.13 -2.29
N LEU A 91 -0.92 -3.94 -2.61
CA LEU A 91 -1.51 -2.62 -2.87
C LEU A 91 -1.42 -1.70 -1.65
N ARG A 92 -1.65 -2.23 -0.44
CA ARG A 92 -1.47 -1.48 0.80
C ARG A 92 -0.02 -1.04 0.98
N ALA A 93 0.93 -1.95 0.75
CA ALA A 93 2.35 -1.63 0.85
C ALA A 93 2.81 -0.59 -0.19
N GLU A 94 2.24 -0.63 -1.40
CA GLU A 94 2.49 0.37 -2.44
C GLU A 94 1.96 1.74 -2.02
N LEU A 95 0.76 1.82 -1.47
CA LEU A 95 0.22 3.06 -0.91
C LEU A 95 1.03 3.57 0.29
N ASP A 96 1.45 2.71 1.22
CA ASP A 96 2.26 3.09 2.38
C ASP A 96 3.61 3.69 1.95
N ALA A 97 4.29 3.05 0.98
CA ALA A 97 5.53 3.56 0.43
C ALA A 97 5.33 4.87 -0.34
N TYR A 98 4.24 4.98 -1.09
CA TYR A 98 3.90 6.18 -1.85
C TYR A 98 3.61 7.36 -0.93
N TYR A 99 2.79 7.17 0.10
CA TYR A 99 2.55 8.20 1.10
C TYR A 99 3.82 8.57 1.86
N ALA A 100 4.68 7.62 2.20
CA ALA A 100 5.97 7.96 2.77
C ALA A 100 6.78 8.92 1.87
N LYS A 101 6.75 8.71 0.54
CA LYS A 101 7.41 9.60 -0.43
C LYS A 101 6.74 10.97 -0.48
N LEU A 102 5.41 11.03 -0.56
CA LEU A 102 4.64 12.28 -0.58
C LEU A 102 4.86 13.13 0.68
N TYR A 103 5.01 12.49 1.83
CA TYR A 103 5.29 13.17 3.10
C TYR A 103 6.78 13.55 3.26
N GLY A 104 7.62 13.23 2.28
CA GLY A 104 9.05 13.56 2.27
C GLY A 104 9.89 12.73 3.24
N LEU A 105 9.45 11.51 3.58
CA LEU A 105 10.20 10.64 4.47
C LEU A 105 11.46 10.10 3.80
N THR A 106 12.49 9.83 4.59
CA THR A 106 13.65 9.05 4.15
C THR A 106 13.39 7.55 4.30
N ARG A 107 14.17 6.70 3.62
CA ARG A 107 14.11 5.24 3.81
C ARG A 107 14.36 4.85 5.28
N LYS A 108 15.26 5.56 5.96
CA LYS A 108 15.53 5.37 7.39
C LYS A 108 14.31 5.69 8.27
N GLN A 109 13.62 6.79 7.99
CA GLN A 109 12.39 7.16 8.69
C GLN A 109 11.26 6.16 8.42
N LEU A 110 11.13 5.67 7.19
CA LEU A 110 10.16 4.62 6.85
C LEU A 110 10.47 3.31 7.60
N ARG A 111 11.73 2.88 7.64
CA ARG A 111 12.17 1.73 8.46
C ARG A 111 11.81 1.92 9.93
N TYR A 112 12.02 3.11 10.48
CA TYR A 112 11.67 3.42 11.86
C TYR A 112 10.15 3.33 12.13
N ILE A 113 9.32 3.81 11.21
CA ILE A 113 7.85 3.69 11.33
C ILE A 113 7.42 2.22 11.29
N LEU A 114 8.01 1.43 10.40
CA LEU A 114 7.67 0.02 10.24
C LEU A 114 8.14 -0.83 11.42
N ASP A 115 9.37 -0.60 11.88
CA ASP A 115 10.00 -1.29 13.00
C ASP A 115 11.24 -0.53 13.51
N PRO A 116 11.16 0.19 14.65
CA PRO A 116 12.31 0.86 15.24
C PRO A 116 13.48 -0.08 15.55
N ALA A 117 13.19 -1.37 15.83
CA ALA A 117 14.22 -2.37 16.13
C ALA A 117 15.07 -2.74 14.90
N ASP A 118 14.67 -2.33 13.70
CA ASP A 118 15.45 -2.49 12.48
C ASP A 118 16.61 -1.48 12.36
N LEU A 119 16.59 -0.38 13.11
CA LEU A 119 17.65 0.64 13.03
C LEU A 119 18.79 0.31 13.99
N THR A 120 20.00 0.69 13.60
CA THR A 120 21.17 0.64 14.50
C THR A 120 21.14 1.81 15.49
N GLU A 121 21.87 1.70 16.61
CA GLU A 121 21.95 2.79 17.60
C GLU A 121 22.44 4.10 16.95
N LYS A 122 23.42 4.01 16.04
CA LYS A 122 23.94 5.16 15.30
C LYS A 122 22.92 5.75 14.32
N GLU A 123 22.09 4.91 13.69
CA GLU A 123 20.99 5.39 12.83
C GLU A 123 19.93 6.16 13.64
N LEU A 124 19.72 5.79 14.93
CA LEU A 124 18.76 6.39 15.85
C LEU A 124 19.24 7.69 16.51
N GLU A 125 20.55 7.95 16.58
CA GLU A 125 21.12 9.18 17.16
C GLU A 125 20.57 10.45 16.48
N ASP A 126 20.39 10.39 15.16
CA ASP A 126 19.74 11.44 14.37
C ASP A 126 18.85 10.83 13.29
N ILE A 127 17.54 10.78 13.56
CA ILE A 127 16.53 10.25 12.63
C ILE A 127 16.26 11.17 11.43
N LEU A 128 16.71 12.43 11.48
CA LEU A 128 16.53 13.40 10.41
C LEU A 128 17.71 13.38 9.42
N ASP A 129 18.89 12.93 9.85
CA ASP A 129 20.01 12.64 8.95
C ASP A 129 19.62 11.51 7.97
N PRO A 130 19.70 11.69 6.63
CA PRO A 130 19.40 10.62 5.68
C PRO A 130 20.45 9.49 5.64
N TRP A 131 21.58 9.62 6.34
CA TRP A 131 22.62 8.59 6.38
C TRP A 131 22.08 7.28 6.96
N GLU A 132 22.41 6.17 6.27
CA GLU A 132 22.06 4.80 6.64
C GLU A 132 23.32 3.94 6.77
N GLU A 133 23.39 3.18 7.85
CA GLU A 133 24.41 2.13 8.04
C GLU A 133 24.02 0.86 7.27
N VAL A 134 22.72 0.58 7.22
CA VAL A 134 22.17 -0.61 6.57
C VAL A 134 22.03 -0.36 5.07
N LYS A 135 22.89 -1.01 4.29
CA LYS A 135 22.88 -0.89 2.81
C LYS A 135 21.68 -1.61 2.19
N ASP A 136 21.47 -2.85 2.61
CA ASP A 136 20.37 -3.70 2.15
C ASP A 136 19.39 -3.97 3.31
N PRO A 137 18.33 -3.16 3.44
CA PRO A 137 17.31 -3.40 4.45
C PRO A 137 16.38 -4.57 4.08
N LEU A 138 16.45 -5.12 2.87
CA LEU A 138 15.65 -6.28 2.48
C LEU A 138 16.32 -7.62 2.84
N ASP A 139 17.59 -7.61 3.26
CA ASP A 139 18.28 -8.80 3.78
C ASP A 139 17.57 -9.33 5.06
N PRO A 140 16.93 -10.51 5.02
CA PRO A 140 16.19 -11.05 6.15
C PRO A 140 17.11 -11.46 7.30
N GLU A 141 18.32 -11.96 7.03
CA GLU A 141 19.27 -12.33 8.09
C GLU A 141 19.82 -11.09 8.78
N GLY A 142 20.15 -10.06 8.00
CA GLY A 142 20.56 -8.76 8.50
C GLY A 142 19.49 -8.13 9.38
N TYR A 143 18.22 -8.17 8.94
CA TYR A 143 17.08 -7.68 9.73
C TYR A 143 16.94 -8.44 11.06
N ALA A 144 16.94 -9.76 11.04
CA ALA A 144 16.82 -10.57 12.26
C ALA A 144 17.93 -10.26 13.28
N LYS A 145 19.18 -10.12 12.82
CA LYS A 145 20.33 -9.76 13.68
C LYS A 145 20.21 -8.37 14.29
N ARG A 146 19.60 -7.40 13.60
CA ARG A 146 19.37 -6.05 14.13
C ARG A 146 18.27 -6.05 15.18
N VAL A 147 17.16 -6.72 14.91
CA VAL A 147 16.04 -6.84 15.86
C VAL A 147 16.49 -7.53 17.14
N GLU A 148 17.23 -8.64 17.05
CA GLU A 148 17.75 -9.36 18.22
C GLU A 148 18.68 -8.50 19.09
N LYS A 149 19.47 -7.62 18.47
CA LYS A 149 20.43 -6.76 19.17
C LYS A 149 19.83 -5.43 19.63
N SER A 150 18.65 -5.07 19.16
CA SER A 150 18.08 -3.74 19.40
C SER A 150 17.82 -3.54 20.89
N THR A 151 18.29 -2.40 21.41
CA THR A 151 18.02 -1.93 22.77
C THR A 151 16.84 -0.96 22.80
N PHE A 152 16.18 -0.71 21.65
CA PHE A 152 15.10 0.26 21.55
C PHE A 152 13.87 -0.20 22.37
N PRO A 153 13.31 0.65 23.25
CA PRO A 153 12.34 0.21 24.25
C PRO A 153 10.91 0.02 23.72
N GLY A 154 10.66 0.29 22.43
CA GLY A 154 9.34 0.30 21.84
C GLY A 154 9.23 -0.51 20.56
N GLU A 155 8.01 -0.87 20.20
CA GLU A 155 7.71 -1.52 18.93
C GLU A 155 6.55 -0.79 18.26
N THR A 156 6.59 -0.70 16.93
CA THR A 156 5.43 -0.28 16.13
C THR A 156 4.76 -1.53 15.56
N LEU A 157 3.43 -1.49 15.49
CA LEU A 157 2.64 -2.55 14.83
C LEU A 157 2.93 -3.98 15.36
N SER A 158 3.31 -4.13 16.63
CA SER A 158 3.78 -5.41 17.22
C SER A 158 2.81 -6.58 16.99
N VAL A 159 1.51 -6.33 17.18
CA VAL A 159 0.45 -7.33 16.93
C VAL A 159 0.43 -7.80 15.47
N LEU A 160 0.61 -6.88 14.51
CA LEU A 160 0.68 -7.21 13.09
C LEU A 160 1.97 -7.99 12.79
N LYS A 161 3.12 -7.51 13.27
CA LYS A 161 4.42 -8.15 13.12
C LYS A 161 4.42 -9.59 13.64
N GLU A 162 3.94 -9.82 14.86
CA GLU A 162 3.83 -11.17 15.45
C GLU A 162 2.92 -12.09 14.63
N LYS A 163 1.78 -11.58 14.16
CA LYS A 163 0.85 -12.34 13.32
C LYS A 163 1.51 -12.74 12.01
N GLU A 164 2.20 -11.81 11.35
CA GLU A 164 2.86 -12.08 10.07
C GLU A 164 4.05 -13.02 10.22
N ILE A 165 4.86 -12.88 11.26
CA ILE A 165 5.96 -13.83 11.54
C ILE A 165 5.39 -15.24 11.75
N ARG A 166 4.29 -15.37 12.50
CA ARG A 166 3.63 -16.66 12.71
C ARG A 166 3.07 -17.26 11.41
N GLN A 167 2.51 -16.43 10.53
CA GLN A 167 1.80 -16.88 9.34
C GLN A 167 2.74 -17.09 8.12
N TYR A 168 3.75 -16.25 7.97
CA TYR A 168 4.60 -16.16 6.78
C TYR A 168 6.09 -16.42 7.08
N GLY A 169 6.49 -16.49 8.35
CA GLY A 169 7.90 -16.65 8.74
C GLY A 169 8.71 -15.35 8.65
N GLU A 170 8.09 -14.23 8.31
CA GLU A 170 8.73 -12.93 8.14
C GLU A 170 7.79 -11.78 8.53
N TYR A 171 8.35 -10.59 8.78
CA TYR A 171 7.55 -9.37 8.86
C TYR A 171 7.21 -8.88 7.43
N ARG A 172 6.21 -9.54 6.83
CA ARG A 172 5.84 -9.40 5.41
C ARG A 172 5.50 -7.97 5.02
N THR A 173 4.76 -7.23 5.85
CA THR A 173 4.42 -5.82 5.61
C THR A 173 5.68 -4.98 5.47
N ARG A 174 6.66 -5.12 6.38
CA ARG A 174 7.94 -4.41 6.28
C ARG A 174 8.64 -4.69 4.95
N ARG A 175 8.73 -5.97 4.55
CA ARG A 175 9.39 -6.33 3.28
C ARG A 175 8.67 -5.72 2.07
N LEU A 176 7.34 -5.88 1.97
CA LEU A 176 6.56 -5.36 0.85
C LEU A 176 6.63 -3.83 0.73
N VAL A 177 6.55 -3.11 1.85
CA VAL A 177 6.65 -1.64 1.86
C VAL A 177 8.04 -1.19 1.41
N LEU A 178 9.11 -1.85 1.88
CA LEU A 178 10.48 -1.51 1.46
C LEU A 178 10.77 -1.89 0.00
N GLU A 179 10.17 -2.97 -0.51
CA GLU A 179 10.22 -3.32 -1.94
C GLU A 179 9.49 -2.29 -2.80
N ALA A 180 8.29 -1.86 -2.38
CA ALA A 180 7.55 -0.79 -3.04
C ALA A 180 8.33 0.53 -3.02
N TRP A 181 8.90 0.89 -1.87
CA TRP A 181 9.78 2.05 -1.74
C TRP A 181 10.96 2.00 -2.72
N GLY A 182 11.64 0.84 -2.80
CA GLY A 182 12.75 0.63 -3.71
C GLY A 182 12.38 0.88 -5.18
N ARG A 183 11.19 0.41 -5.61
CA ARG A 183 10.65 0.67 -6.95
C ARG A 183 10.38 2.16 -7.19
N LEU A 184 9.83 2.86 -6.20
CA LEU A 184 9.45 4.28 -6.28
C LEU A 184 10.63 5.28 -6.34
N ILE A 185 11.81 4.87 -5.86
CA ILE A 185 13.02 5.72 -5.86
C ILE A 185 14.00 5.39 -7.00
N GLN A 186 13.83 4.26 -7.67
CA GLN A 186 14.66 3.83 -8.81
C GLN A 186 14.06 4.24 -10.16
N GLY A 187 12.75 4.48 -10.22
CA GLY A 187 12.08 5.10 -11.37
C GLY A 187 12.10 6.62 -11.28
#